data_AF-A0A164RKW4-F1
#
_entry.id   AF-A0A164RKW4-F1
#
_cell.length_a   1.000
_cell.length_b   1.000
_cell.length_c   1.000
_cell.angle_alpha   90.00
_cell.angle_beta   90.00
_cell.angle_gamma   90.00
#
_symmetry.space_group_name_H-M   'P 1'
#
loop_
_entity.id
_entity.type
_entity.pdbx_description
1 polymer ?
#
loop_
_entity_poly.entity_id
_entity_poly.type
_entity_poly.pdbx_seq_one_letter_code
_entity_poly.pdbx_strand_id
1 'polypeptide(L)'
;DADLMIRTSDGVEFRVFKSLLGMASPVFRDMFLLSDNHPAPLTTSVNNQVEVAETGEVLGSLLTYVYPLPRALGLPLSKMLSILEAALKYEVESAIATLLSYLCSTKLIGEDPLGVFLFSVKFDVPNLRRNA
;
A
#
# COMPACT_ATOMS: atom_id res chain seq x y z
N ASP A 1 -13.40 16.47 6.33
CA ASP A 1 -13.33 16.72 4.89
C ASP A 1 -11.99 16.23 4.38
N ALA A 2 -11.92 15.52 3.26
CA ALA A 2 -10.66 14.97 2.74
C ALA A 2 -9.93 16.02 1.87
N ASP A 3 -8.59 16.04 1.90
CA ASP A 3 -7.76 17.05 1.23
C ASP A 3 -6.93 16.49 0.07
N LEU A 4 -7.04 15.18 -0.23
CA LEU A 4 -6.39 14.51 -1.35
C LEU A 4 -7.31 13.46 -1.97
N MET A 5 -7.28 13.38 -3.30
CA MET A 5 -7.86 12.32 -4.10
C MET A 5 -6.74 11.44 -4.65
N ILE A 6 -6.80 10.13 -4.39
CA ILE A 6 -5.92 9.15 -5.03
C ILE A 6 -6.74 8.39 -6.07
N ARG A 7 -6.29 8.39 -7.31
CA ARG A 7 -6.88 7.58 -8.38
C ARG A 7 -5.99 6.36 -8.64
N THR A 8 -6.56 5.18 -8.62
CA THR A 8 -5.89 3.92 -8.90
C THR A 8 -5.82 3.62 -10.40
N SER A 9 -5.02 2.62 -10.77
CA SER A 9 -4.82 2.25 -12.18
C SER A 9 -6.08 1.72 -12.87
N ASP A 10 -7.02 1.17 -12.10
CA ASP A 10 -8.35 0.73 -12.54
C ASP A 10 -9.43 1.83 -12.40
N GLY A 11 -9.02 3.08 -12.12
CA GLY A 11 -9.90 4.25 -12.11
C GLY A 11 -10.72 4.45 -10.84
N VAL A 12 -10.47 3.68 -9.77
CA VAL A 12 -11.13 3.87 -8.47
C VAL A 12 -10.53 5.09 -7.76
N GLU A 13 -11.38 5.92 -7.20
CA GLU A 13 -10.97 7.15 -6.51
C GLU A 13 -11.16 7.04 -5.00
N PHE A 14 -10.09 7.35 -4.25
CA PHE A 14 -10.08 7.38 -2.80
C PHE A 14 -9.89 8.81 -2.31
N ARG A 15 -10.78 9.25 -1.42
CA ARG A 15 -10.63 10.52 -0.70
C ARG A 15 -9.94 10.26 0.63
N VAL A 16 -8.76 10.84 0.79
CA VAL A 16 -7.87 10.60 1.94
C VAL A 16 -7.37 11.92 2.53
N PHE A 17 -6.78 11.84 3.72
CA PHE A 17 -6.07 12.94 4.37
C PHE A 17 -4.56 12.83 4.13
N LYS A 18 -3.96 13.84 3.47
CA LYS A 18 -2.51 13.93 3.22
C LYS A 18 -1.71 13.74 4.52
N SER A 19 -2.17 14.37 5.60
CA SER A 19 -1.50 14.33 6.91
C SER A 19 -1.45 12.93 7.50
N LEU A 20 -2.57 12.20 7.53
CA LEU A 20 -2.60 10.85 8.07
C LEU A 20 -1.80 9.87 7.20
N LEU A 21 -1.97 9.95 5.88
CA LEU A 21 -1.27 9.09 4.95
C LEU A 21 0.24 9.37 4.96
N GLY A 22 0.65 10.63 5.02
CA GLY A 22 2.06 11.04 5.12
C GLY A 22 2.71 10.72 6.47
N MET A 23 1.92 10.63 7.56
CA MET A 23 2.44 10.11 8.83
C MET A 23 2.69 8.59 8.78
N ALA A 24 1.83 7.87 8.06
CA ALA A 24 1.94 6.41 7.93
C ALA A 24 2.92 5.96 6.84
N SER A 25 3.25 6.83 5.88
CA SER A 25 4.09 6.53 4.72
C SER A 25 5.01 7.71 4.40
N PRO A 26 6.33 7.55 4.60
CA PRO A 26 7.33 8.51 4.15
C PRO A 26 7.25 8.78 2.64
N VAL A 27 7.04 7.73 1.84
CA VAL A 27 6.94 7.82 0.38
C VAL A 27 5.78 8.74 -0.04
N PHE A 28 4.60 8.56 0.56
CA PHE A 28 3.47 9.46 0.27
C PHE A 28 3.73 10.87 0.79
N ARG A 29 4.32 11.04 1.97
CA ARG A 29 4.70 12.36 2.48
C ARG A 29 5.60 13.10 1.50
N ASP A 30 6.64 12.44 1.03
CA ASP A 30 7.63 13.04 0.13
C ASP A 30 7.01 13.33 -1.25
N MET A 31 6.15 12.44 -1.75
CA MET A 31 5.36 12.66 -2.96
C MET A 31 4.49 13.92 -2.87
N PHE A 32 3.80 14.13 -1.75
CA PHE A 32 2.96 15.33 -1.55
C PHE A 32 3.78 16.60 -1.44
N LEU A 33 4.93 16.55 -0.74
CA LEU A 33 5.84 17.70 -0.64
C LEU A 33 6.37 18.13 -2.00
N LEU A 34 6.67 17.18 -2.89
CA LEU A 34 7.11 17.49 -4.26
C LEU A 34 5.99 18.11 -5.10
N SER A 35 4.77 17.59 -5.00
CA SER A 35 3.60 18.13 -5.70
C SER A 35 3.25 19.55 -5.25
N ASP A 36 3.32 19.82 -3.94
CA ASP A 36 2.98 21.13 -3.38
C ASP A 36 4.03 22.20 -3.73
N ASN A 37 5.30 21.82 -3.93
CA ASN A 37 6.39 22.74 -4.24
C ASN A 37 6.54 23.09 -5.74
N HIS A 38 5.84 22.37 -6.63
CA HIS A 38 5.87 22.64 -8.08
C HIS A 38 4.46 22.91 -8.63
N PRO A 39 3.84 24.06 -8.32
CA PRO A 39 2.53 24.40 -8.85
C PRO A 39 2.59 24.51 -10.38
N ALA A 40 1.83 23.68 -11.07
CA ALA A 40 1.69 23.76 -12.53
C ALA A 40 1.11 25.14 -12.95
N PRO A 41 1.38 25.63 -14.18
CA PRO A 41 0.91 26.93 -14.62
C PRO A 41 -0.62 26.93 -14.77
N LEU A 42 -1.31 27.53 -13.79
CA LEU A 42 -2.59 28.26 -13.77
C LEU A 42 -3.62 28.06 -14.92
N THR A 43 -3.78 26.85 -15.44
CA THR A 43 -4.92 26.52 -16.31
C THR A 43 -5.40 25.12 -15.97
N THR A 44 -6.59 25.07 -15.34
CA THR A 44 -7.42 23.89 -15.07
C THR A 44 -7.08 23.05 -13.83
N SER A 45 -7.79 23.39 -12.74
CA SER A 45 -8.00 22.64 -11.50
C SER A 45 -6.82 22.43 -10.54
N VAL A 46 -6.94 23.14 -9.42
CA VAL A 46 -6.33 22.88 -8.10
C VAL A 46 -6.89 21.56 -7.54
N ASN A 47 -6.72 20.45 -8.24
CA ASN A 47 -7.10 19.15 -7.69
C ASN A 47 -5.85 18.51 -7.12
N ASN A 48 -5.79 18.45 -5.78
CA ASN A 48 -4.92 17.55 -5.03
C ASN A 48 -5.27 16.12 -5.43
N GLN A 49 -4.86 15.71 -6.63
CA GLN A 49 -5.10 14.39 -7.19
C GLN A 49 -3.77 13.75 -7.52
N VAL A 50 -3.58 12.52 -7.05
CA VAL A 50 -2.40 11.71 -7.31
C VAL A 50 -2.84 10.40 -7.94
N GLU A 51 -2.13 9.96 -8.96
CA GLU A 51 -2.38 8.67 -9.60
C GLU A 51 -1.37 7.63 -9.08
N VAL A 52 -1.86 6.42 -8.83
CA VAL A 52 -1.04 5.29 -8.35
C VAL A 52 -1.20 4.08 -9.26
N ALA A 53 -0.23 3.17 -9.21
CA ALA A 53 -0.19 2.00 -10.11
C ALA A 53 -1.07 0.83 -9.59
N GLU A 54 -1.38 0.85 -8.31
CA GLU A 54 -2.15 -0.14 -7.57
C GLU A 54 -3.60 -0.09 -8.03
N THR A 55 -4.29 -1.24 -7.96
CA THR A 55 -5.73 -1.31 -8.17
C THR A 55 -6.48 -0.77 -6.96
N GLY A 56 -7.77 -0.48 -7.14
CA GLY A 56 -8.66 -0.05 -6.06
C GLY A 56 -8.71 -1.05 -4.91
N GLU A 57 -8.69 -2.34 -5.22
CA GLU A 57 -8.69 -3.39 -4.20
C GLU A 57 -7.42 -3.36 -3.33
N VAL A 58 -6.25 -3.25 -3.96
CA VAL A 58 -4.96 -3.24 -3.24
C VAL A 58 -4.80 -1.97 -2.42
N LEU A 59 -5.06 -0.80 -3.02
CA LEU A 59 -4.94 0.47 -2.31
C LEU A 59 -5.98 0.57 -1.18
N GLY A 60 -7.24 0.20 -1.45
CA GLY A 60 -8.29 0.19 -0.44
C GLY A 60 -7.93 -0.67 0.77
N SER A 61 -7.38 -1.86 0.51
CA SER A 61 -6.90 -2.76 1.57
C SER A 61 -5.73 -2.17 2.33
N LEU A 62 -4.76 -1.55 1.65
CA LEU A 62 -3.63 -0.88 2.29
C LEU A 62 -4.08 0.28 3.19
N LEU A 63 -5.07 1.07 2.74
CA LEU A 63 -5.62 2.18 3.52
C LEU A 63 -6.27 1.70 4.82
N THR A 64 -6.75 0.46 4.92
CA THR A 64 -7.24 -0.09 6.21
C THR A 64 -6.15 -0.17 7.29
N TYR A 65 -4.88 -0.11 6.91
CA TYR A 65 -3.74 -0.08 7.85
C TYR A 65 -3.39 1.33 8.35
N VAL A 66 -3.73 2.34 7.55
CA VAL A 66 -3.50 3.77 7.83
C VAL A 66 -4.66 4.37 8.63
N TYR A 67 -5.88 3.98 8.29
CA TYR A 67 -7.11 4.46 8.92
C TYR A 67 -7.58 3.49 10.02
N PRO A 68 -8.39 3.95 11.00
CA PRO A 68 -8.96 3.10 12.04
C PRO A 68 -10.10 2.23 11.49
N LEU A 69 -9.76 1.35 10.56
CA LEU A 69 -10.67 0.44 9.88
C LEU A 69 -10.27 -1.02 10.18
N PRO A 70 -11.21 -1.98 10.05
CA PRO A 70 -10.89 -3.40 10.13
C PRO A 70 -9.81 -3.77 9.11
N ARG A 71 -8.77 -4.46 9.56
CA ARG A 71 -7.64 -4.86 8.70
C ARG A 71 -8.09 -5.88 7.68
N ALA A 72 -7.60 -5.75 6.45
CA ALA A 72 -7.86 -6.69 5.34
C ALA A 72 -7.05 -8.00 5.47
N LEU A 73 -7.36 -8.80 6.49
CA LEU A 73 -6.75 -10.12 6.73
C LEU A 73 -7.67 -11.26 6.28
N GLY A 74 -7.12 -12.47 6.13
CA GLY A 74 -7.90 -13.65 5.70
C GLY A 74 -8.21 -13.70 4.20
N LEU A 75 -7.51 -12.89 3.40
CA LEU A 75 -7.60 -12.91 1.95
C LEU A 75 -6.74 -14.06 1.36
N PRO A 76 -7.00 -14.48 0.12
CA PRO A 76 -6.12 -15.43 -0.59
C PRO A 76 -4.67 -14.95 -0.64
N LEU A 77 -3.71 -15.89 -0.66
CA LEU A 77 -2.27 -15.59 -0.63
C LEU A 77 -1.87 -14.54 -1.68
N SER A 78 -2.34 -14.67 -2.92
CA SER A 78 -2.01 -13.74 -4.01
C SER A 78 -2.39 -12.30 -3.68
N LYS A 79 -3.59 -12.07 -3.13
CA LYS A 79 -4.05 -10.74 -2.70
C LYS A 79 -3.22 -10.21 -1.54
N MET A 80 -2.90 -11.07 -0.57
CA MET A 80 -2.05 -10.69 0.55
C MET A 80 -0.66 -10.26 0.11
N LEU A 81 -0.06 -10.96 -0.86
CA LEU A 81 1.23 -10.58 -1.46
C LEU A 81 1.14 -9.26 -2.23
N SER A 82 0.04 -9.00 -2.96
CA SER A 82 -0.15 -7.71 -3.63
C SER A 82 -0.28 -6.54 -2.64
N ILE A 83 -0.99 -6.74 -1.52
CA ILE A 83 -1.08 -5.71 -0.47
C ILE A 83 0.27 -5.51 0.20
N LEU A 84 1.02 -6.58 0.46
CA LEU A 84 2.37 -6.50 1.03
C LEU A 84 3.34 -5.79 0.08
N GLU A 85 3.28 -6.05 -1.22
CA GLU A 85 4.07 -5.34 -2.24
C GLU A 85 3.79 -3.84 -2.21
N ALA A 86 2.51 -3.44 -2.17
CA ALA A 86 2.15 -2.03 -2.04
C ALA A 86 2.60 -1.44 -0.68
N ALA A 87 2.47 -2.20 0.41
CA ALA A 87 2.92 -1.76 1.73
C ALA A 87 4.43 -1.52 1.77
N LEU A 88 5.23 -2.39 1.13
CA LEU A 88 6.67 -2.22 0.98
C LEU A 88 7.01 -1.02 0.10
N LYS A 89 6.35 -0.88 -1.06
CA LYS A 89 6.54 0.25 -1.98
C LYS A 89 6.28 1.60 -1.31
N TYR A 90 5.26 1.67 -0.47
CA TYR A 90 4.86 2.89 0.23
C TYR A 90 5.42 2.98 1.65
N GLU A 91 6.25 2.04 2.09
CA GLU A 91 6.84 2.00 3.43
C GLU A 91 5.79 2.15 4.56
N VAL A 92 4.64 1.47 4.40
CA VAL A 92 3.59 1.44 5.43
C VAL A 92 3.93 0.37 6.46
N GLU A 93 4.82 0.70 7.39
CA GLU A 93 5.40 -0.22 8.38
C GLU A 93 4.35 -1.01 9.17
N SER A 94 3.23 -0.37 9.55
CA SER A 94 2.13 -1.04 10.26
C SER A 94 1.50 -2.16 9.45
N ALA A 95 1.39 -1.98 8.13
CA ALA A 95 0.89 -2.99 7.20
C ALA A 95 1.91 -4.10 7.00
N ILE A 96 3.18 -3.74 6.76
CA ILE A 96 4.28 -4.70 6.57
C ILE A 96 4.37 -5.64 7.78
N ALA A 97 4.47 -5.11 9.00
CA ALA A 97 4.59 -5.90 10.21
C ALA A 97 3.39 -6.84 10.42
N THR A 98 2.17 -6.33 10.22
CA THR A 98 0.94 -7.11 10.41
C THR A 98 0.80 -8.22 9.37
N LEU A 99 1.04 -7.92 8.09
CA LEU A 99 0.92 -8.87 6.99
C LEU A 99 1.96 -9.98 7.09
N LEU A 100 3.22 -9.65 7.41
CA LEU A 100 4.27 -10.65 7.60
C LEU A 100 3.98 -11.57 8.79
N SER A 101 3.55 -11.00 9.92
CA SER A 101 3.15 -11.79 11.08
C SER A 101 2.02 -12.76 10.75
N TYR A 102 1.03 -12.30 9.98
CA TYR A 102 -0.09 -13.13 9.56
C TYR A 102 0.31 -14.23 8.57
N LEU A 103 1.10 -13.90 7.54
CA LEU A 103 1.57 -14.87 6.56
C LEU A 103 2.42 -15.97 7.21
N CYS A 104 3.34 -15.61 8.11
CA CYS A 104 4.19 -16.57 8.81
C CYS A 104 3.45 -17.40 9.89
N SER A 105 2.29 -16.95 10.38
CA SER A 105 1.51 -17.67 11.40
C SER A 105 0.40 -18.55 10.81
N THR A 106 0.15 -18.45 9.50
CA THR A 106 -0.90 -19.19 8.82
C THR A 106 -0.33 -20.22 7.86
N LYS A 107 -1.19 -21.10 7.33
CA LYS A 107 -0.82 -22.11 6.33
C LYS A 107 -0.77 -21.56 4.90
N LEU A 108 -0.99 -20.24 4.71
CA LEU A 108 -1.07 -19.62 3.39
C LEU A 108 0.22 -19.78 2.59
N ILE A 109 1.38 -19.77 3.24
CA ILE A 109 2.66 -20.00 2.55
C ILE A 109 2.67 -21.37 1.84
N GLY A 110 1.99 -22.36 2.40
CA GLY A 110 1.85 -23.68 1.80
C GLY A 110 1.02 -23.73 0.51
N GLU A 111 0.26 -22.67 0.17
CA GLU A 111 -0.50 -22.60 -1.08
C GLU A 111 0.42 -22.43 -2.30
N ASP A 112 1.49 -21.62 -2.15
CA ASP A 112 2.51 -21.40 -3.18
C ASP A 112 3.87 -21.06 -2.55
N PRO A 113 4.63 -22.06 -2.05
CA PRO A 113 5.92 -21.83 -1.41
C PRO A 113 6.95 -21.20 -2.35
N LEU A 114 6.93 -21.58 -3.63
CA LEU A 114 7.85 -21.03 -4.63
C LEU A 114 7.54 -19.56 -4.91
N GLY A 115 6.27 -19.20 -5.06
CA GLY A 115 5.84 -17.82 -5.21
C GLY A 115 6.24 -16.95 -4.02
N VAL A 116 6.05 -17.43 -2.79
CA VAL A 116 6.47 -16.72 -1.57
C VAL A 116 7.99 -16.60 -1.49
N PHE A 117 8.74 -17.65 -1.84
CA PHE A 117 10.19 -17.59 -1.88
C PHE A 117 10.67 -16.55 -2.90
N LEU A 118 10.16 -16.57 -4.13
CA LEU A 118 10.52 -15.61 -5.17
C LEU A 118 10.14 -14.18 -4.76
N PHE A 119 8.97 -13.99 -4.15
CA PHE A 119 8.55 -12.70 -3.59
C PHE A 119 9.54 -12.21 -2.53
N SER A 120 9.94 -13.08 -1.60
CA SER A 120 10.88 -12.75 -0.53
C SER A 120 12.24 -12.31 -1.06
N VAL A 121 12.69 -12.89 -2.18
CA VAL A 121 13.94 -12.51 -2.84
C VAL A 121 13.78 -11.19 -3.60
N LYS A 122 12.68 -11.01 -4.34
CA LYS A 122 12.41 -9.79 -5.12
C LYS A 122 12.35 -8.53 -4.24
N PHE A 123 11.76 -8.66 -3.04
CA PHE A 123 11.53 -7.53 -2.13
C PHE A 123 12.44 -7.49 -0.90
N ASP A 124 13.46 -8.36 -0.85
CA ASP A 124 14.37 -8.51 0.28
C ASP A 124 13.67 -8.64 1.64
N VAL A 125 12.71 -9.57 1.73
CA VAL A 125 11.91 -9.84 2.94
C VAL A 125 12.35 -11.16 3.57
N PRO A 126 13.41 -11.18 4.39
CA PRO A 126 14.03 -12.41 4.89
C PRO A 126 13.11 -13.26 5.78
N ASN A 127 12.09 -12.64 6.38
CA ASN A 127 11.10 -13.33 7.21
C ASN A 127 10.29 -14.35 6.40
N LEU A 128 9.90 -14.01 5.17
CA LEU A 128 9.17 -14.94 4.30
C LEU A 128 10.10 -16.04 3.78
N ARG A 129 11.36 -15.70 3.45
CA ARG A 129 12.36 -16.67 2.95
C ARG A 129 12.60 -17.84 3.91
N ARG A 130 12.49 -17.61 5.22
CA ARG A 130 12.70 -18.64 6.24
C ARG A 130 11.48 -19.54 6.47
N ASN A 131 10.30 -19.10 6.04
CA ASN A 131 9.02 -19.77 6.29
C ASN A 131 8.40 -20.38 5.03
N ALA A 132 8.93 -20.04 3.84
CA ALA A 132 8.63 -20.68 2.55
C ALA A 132 9.38 -21.99 2.39
#